data_AF-A0A7V9P640-F1
#
_entry.id   AF-A0A7V9P640-F1
#
_cell.length_a   1.000
_cell.length_b   1.000
_cell.length_c   1.000
_cell.angle_alpha   90.00
_cell.angle_beta   90.00
_cell.angle_gamma   90.00
#
_symmetry.space_group_name_H-M   'P 1'
#
loop_
_entity.id
_entity.type
_entity.pdbx_description
1 polymer ?
#
loop_
_entity_poly.entity_id
_entity_poly.type
_entity_poly.pdbx_seq_one_letter_code
_entity_poly.pdbx_strand_id
1 'polypeptide(L)' 'MTRGRGQGVRVGLLALLCAGVALALSGPAFGQAACEPVMPTSDIAVGMTGTGWTVSRGRTREPFSVEVLGVLKDGVG' A
#
# COMPACT_ATOMS: atom_id res chain seq x y z
N MET A 1 41.99 -41.46 17.71
CA MET A 1 40.76 -40.69 18.00
C MET A 1 40.96 -39.23 17.60
N THR A 2 40.67 -38.84 16.36
CA THR A 2 40.80 -37.43 15.90
C THR A 2 39.73 -37.11 14.84
N ARG A 3 38.46 -37.41 15.14
CA ARG A 3 37.32 -37.04 14.28
C ARG A 3 36.28 -36.35 15.15
N GLY A 4 36.44 -35.04 15.37
CA GLY A 4 35.53 -34.29 16.24
C GLY A 4 35.56 -32.76 16.10
N ARG A 5 36.61 -32.16 15.52
CA ARG A 5 36.72 -30.69 15.43
C ARG A 5 36.14 -30.06 14.17
N GLY A 6 36.07 -30.80 13.06
CA GLY A 6 35.67 -30.25 11.75
C GLY A 6 34.17 -30.19 11.46
N GLN A 7 33.34 -30.96 12.18
CA GLN A 7 31.88 -31.00 11.96
C GLN A 7 31.15 -29.86 12.70
N GLY A 8 31.58 -29.50 13.92
CA GLY A 8 30.96 -28.42 14.69
C GLY A 8 31.10 -27.03 14.04
N VAL A 9 32.26 -26.75 13.43
CA VAL A 9 32.52 -25.48 12.74
C VAL A 9 31.69 -25.32 11.47
N ARG A 10 31.49 -26.43 10.72
CA ARG A 10 30.70 -26.44 9.48
C ARG A 10 29.20 -26.24 9.76
N VAL A 11 28.68 -26.85 10.82
CA VAL A 11 27.28 -26.68 11.24
C VAL A 11 27.05 -25.27 11.78
N GLY A 12 27.97 -24.72 12.57
CA GLY A 12 27.89 -23.34 13.08
C GLY A 12 27.90 -22.29 11.98
N LEU A 13 28.75 -22.46 10.96
CA LEU A 13 28.83 -21.53 9.82
C LEU A 13 27.57 -21.55 8.95
N LEU A 14 26.99 -22.75 8.70
CA LEU A 14 25.72 -22.85 7.97
C LEU A 14 24.55 -22.23 8.75
N ALA A 15 24.50 -22.41 10.07
CA ALA A 15 23.46 -21.81 10.90
C ALA A 15 23.54 -20.28 10.90
N LEU A 16 24.75 -19.72 10.95
CA LEU A 16 25.00 -18.27 10.86
C LEU A 16 24.63 -17.71 9.48
N LEU A 17 24.92 -18.43 8.39
CA LEU A 17 24.52 -18.05 7.03
C LEU A 17 22.99 -18.04 6.86
N CYS A 18 22.30 -19.08 7.35
CA CYS A 18 20.84 -19.12 7.27
C CYS A 18 20.17 -18.04 8.13
N ALA A 19 20.72 -17.74 9.31
CA ALA A 19 20.20 -16.65 10.16
C ALA A 19 20.40 -15.27 9.51
N GLY A 20 21.54 -15.03 8.86
CA GLY A 20 21.82 -13.77 8.17
C GLY A 20 20.88 -13.50 6.98
N VAL A 21 20.52 -14.54 6.22
CA VAL A 21 19.58 -14.42 5.09
C VAL A 21 18.17 -14.08 5.57
N ALA A 22 17.71 -14.69 6.68
CA ALA A 22 16.37 -14.41 7.22
C ALA A 22 16.20 -12.95 7.67
N LEU A 23 17.24 -12.34 8.28
CA LEU A 23 17.23 -10.93 8.65
C LEU A 23 17.36 -9.98 7.45
N ALA A 24 17.99 -10.40 6.35
CA ALA A 24 18.08 -9.58 5.14
C ALA A 24 16.74 -9.48 4.39
N LEU A 25 15.85 -10.46 4.59
CA LEU A 25 14.52 -10.52 3.95
C LEU A 25 13.42 -9.86 4.80
N SER A 26 13.67 -9.51 6.06
CA SER A 26 12.72 -8.82 6.93
C SER A 26 12.69 -7.31 6.69
N GLY A 27 12.49 -6.90 5.44
CA GLY A 27 12.19 -5.51 5.09
C GLY A 27 10.80 -5.12 5.60
N PRO A 28 10.53 -3.81 5.78
CA PRO A 28 9.20 -3.34 6.14
C PRO A 28 8.20 -3.80 5.07
N ALA A 29 7.21 -4.59 5.49
CA ALA A 29 6.09 -4.95 4.63
C ALA A 29 5.22 -3.70 4.44
N PHE A 30 5.41 -3.00 3.33
CA PHE A 30 4.44 -2.02 2.87
C PHE A 30 3.22 -2.80 2.36
N GLY A 31 2.24 -2.97 3.23
CA GLY A 31 0.94 -3.49 2.81
C GLY A 31 0.41 -2.60 1.71
N GLN A 32 0.14 -3.16 0.53
CA GLN A 32 -0.67 -2.49 -0.47
C GLN A 32 -2.05 -2.33 0.17
N ALA A 33 -2.40 -1.10 0.55
CA ALA A 33 -3.77 -0.81 0.94
C ALA A 33 -4.67 -1.25 -0.22
N ALA A 34 -5.67 -2.08 0.07
CA ALA A 34 -6.65 -2.44 -0.93
C ALA A 34 -7.30 -1.14 -1.44
N CYS A 35 -7.29 -0.93 -2.76
CA CYS A 35 -8.06 0.15 -3.34
C CYS A 35 -9.53 -0.14 -3.08
N GLU A 36 -10.22 0.80 -2.42
CA GLU A 36 -11.67 0.73 -2.28
C GLU A 36 -12.29 0.73 -3.69
N PRO A 37 -13.32 -0.09 -3.94
CA PRO A 37 -14.06 -0.03 -5.19
C PRO A 37 -14.57 1.38 -5.49
N VAL A 38 -14.41 1.81 -6.74
CA VAL A 38 -14.95 3.08 -7.21
C VAL A 38 -16.46 2.92 -7.43
N MET A 39 -17.24 3.86 -6.87
CA MET A 39 -18.69 3.88 -7.06
C MET A 39 -19.04 4.06 -8.55
N PRO A 40 -19.98 3.27 -9.11
CA PRO A 40 -20.48 3.46 -10.47
C PRO A 40 -21.09 4.84 -10.68
N THR A 41 -20.88 5.43 -11.86
CA THR A 41 -21.48 6.74 -12.19
C THR A 41 -23.00 6.69 -12.33
N SER A 42 -23.57 5.51 -12.60
CA SER A 42 -25.02 5.27 -12.60
C SER A 42 -25.68 5.51 -11.25
N ASP A 43 -24.90 5.43 -10.17
CA ASP A 43 -25.40 5.51 -8.80
C ASP A 43 -25.33 6.96 -8.28
N ILE A 44 -24.77 7.88 -9.07
CA ILE A 44 -24.74 9.32 -8.77
C ILE A 44 -26.16 9.89 -8.91
N ALA A 45 -26.60 10.59 -7.85
CA ALA A 45 -27.89 11.26 -7.80
C ALA A 45 -27.75 12.73 -7.40
N VAL A 46 -28.70 13.56 -7.82
CA VAL A 46 -28.79 14.98 -7.44
C VAL A 46 -28.97 15.10 -5.93
N GLY A 47 -28.28 16.06 -5.32
CA GLY A 47 -28.26 16.28 -3.86
C GLY A 47 -27.29 15.37 -3.11
N MET A 48 -26.61 14.44 -3.78
CA MET A 48 -25.57 13.62 -3.14
C MET A 48 -24.41 14.51 -2.68
N THR A 49 -23.95 14.29 -1.44
CA THR A 49 -22.82 15.01 -0.85
C THR A 49 -21.57 14.14 -0.78
N GLY A 50 -20.39 14.76 -0.78
CA GLY A 50 -19.14 14.04 -0.59
C GLY A 50 -17.99 14.94 -0.13
N THR A 51 -16.81 14.33 -0.01
CA THR A 51 -15.56 15.03 0.32
C THR A 51 -14.62 14.98 -0.87
N GLY A 52 -14.38 16.15 -1.47
CA GLY A 52 -13.29 16.35 -2.42
C GLY A 52 -11.96 16.56 -1.70
N TRP A 53 -10.86 16.24 -2.38
CA TRP A 53 -9.52 16.53 -1.91
C TRP A 53 -8.80 17.40 -2.93
N THR A 54 -8.12 18.44 -2.46
CA THR A 54 -7.30 19.34 -3.28
C THR A 54 -5.91 19.51 -2.65
N VAL A 55 -5.01 20.18 -3.36
CA VAL A 55 -3.71 20.62 -2.85
C VAL A 55 -3.52 22.08 -3.26
N SER A 56 -3.69 23.01 -2.34
CA SER A 56 -3.50 24.44 -2.63
C SER A 56 -2.02 24.84 -2.70
N ARG A 57 -1.16 24.17 -1.91
CA ARG A 57 0.29 24.40 -1.85
C ARG A 57 1.03 23.15 -1.39
N GLY A 58 2.21 22.91 -1.99
CA GLY A 58 3.10 21.84 -1.55
C GLY A 58 2.54 20.46 -1.87
N ARG A 59 2.45 19.58 -0.86
CA ARG A 59 2.01 18.17 -1.02
C ARG A 59 0.91 17.77 -0.03
N THR A 60 0.44 18.70 0.79
CA THR A 60 -0.57 18.43 1.81
C THR A 60 -1.94 18.46 1.16
N ARG A 61 -2.72 17.39 1.36
CA ARG A 61 -4.09 17.32 0.89
C ARG A 61 -5.03 18.09 1.81
N GLU A 62 -5.96 18.82 1.24
CA GLU A 62 -6.97 19.62 1.92
C GLU A 62 -8.36 19.14 1.52
N PRO A 63 -9.27 18.86 2.48
CA PRO A 63 -10.63 18.44 2.16
C PRO A 63 -11.52 19.64 1.80
N PHE A 64 -12.51 19.42 0.95
CA PHE A 64 -13.62 20.35 0.73
C PHE A 64 -14.93 19.58 0.50
N SER A 65 -16.06 20.20 0.84
CA SER A 65 -17.38 19.60 0.64
C SER A 65 -17.83 19.74 -0.81
N VAL A 66 -18.48 18.70 -1.34
CA VAL A 66 -19.12 18.71 -2.65
C VAL A 66 -20.59 18.34 -2.54
N GLU A 67 -21.39 18.89 -3.46
CA GLU A 67 -22.79 18.53 -3.70
C GLU A 67 -23.00 18.33 -5.20
N VAL A 68 -23.71 17.26 -5.57
CA VAL A 68 -24.10 16.99 -6.95
C VAL A 68 -25.34 17.80 -7.31
N LEU A 69 -25.15 18.84 -8.12
CA LEU A 69 -26.25 19.72 -8.55
C LEU A 69 -27.08 19.14 -9.72
N GLY A 70 -26.49 18.22 -10.49
CA GLY A 70 -27.08 17.69 -11.71
C GLY A 70 -26.16 16.68 -12.37
N VAL A 71 -26.74 15.82 -13.22
CA VAL A 71 -25.97 14.89 -14.07
C VAL A 71 -26.16 15.28 -15.53
N LEU A 72 -25.07 15.69 -16.17
CA LEU A 72 -25.07 16.02 -17.58
C LEU A 72 -24.91 14.74 -18.40
N LYS A 73 -25.87 14.47 -19.31
CA LYS A 73 -25.88 13.25 -20.14
C LYS A 73 -24.89 13.30 -21.30
N ASP A 74 -24.60 14.49 -21.80
CA ASP A 74 -23.66 14.74 -22.88
C ASP A 74 -22.98 16.09 -22.66
N GLY A 75 -21.66 16.07 -22.50
CA GLY A 75 -20.85 17.23 -22.10
C GLY A 75 -19.93 17.76 -23.20
N VAL A 76 -19.91 17.11 -24.36
CA VAL A 76 -19.05 17.50 -25.49
C VAL A 76 -19.88 17.33 -26.76
N GLY A 77 -20.41 18.44 -27.26
CA GLY A 77 -21.09 18.49 -28.55
C GLY A 77 -20.14 18.48 -29.74
#